data_AF-A0A919VJ82-F1
#
_entry.id   AF-A0A919VJ82-F1
#
_cell.length_a   1.000
_cell.length_b   1.000
_cell.length_c   1.000
_cell.angle_alpha   90.00
_cell.angle_beta   90.00
_cell.angle_gamma   90.00
#
_symmetry.space_group_name_H-M   'P 1'
#
loop_
_entity.id
_entity.type
_entity.pdbx_description
1 polymer ?
#
loop_
_entity_poly.entity_id
_entity_poly.type
_entity_poly.pdbx_seq_one_letter_code
_entity_poly.pdbx_strand_id
1 'polypeptide(L)'
;MNEAVTRRRPRGRPAWLGAAIEALSSRSPAAPAPAPHPAPGSHRHQDALAVLTAARAVVRRGWTQHTWYVMRTPAGRRRTMSSVLPGRLDRTRVVEACLVGAVVHAAWQQSPRPEHAYPAVDALWCTLLGGGTPGADPVGPLSAPPVRVARVRDLTTWNDRPYRTREDVLDLLDRTVARIADTDRRLTAP
;
A
#
# COMPACT_ATOMS: atom_id res chain seq x y z
N MET A 1 -18.19 39.64 28.84
CA MET A 1 -17.47 38.50 29.43
C MET A 1 -17.54 37.36 28.43
N ASN A 2 -16.52 37.21 27.56
CA ASN A 2 -16.46 36.15 26.55
C ASN A 2 -15.00 35.68 26.44
N GLU A 3 -14.71 34.47 26.90
CA GLU A 3 -13.42 33.81 26.72
C GLU A 3 -13.26 33.34 25.27
N ALA A 4 -12.25 33.88 24.59
CA ALA A 4 -11.81 33.41 23.28
C ALA A 4 -10.89 32.20 23.44
N VAL A 5 -11.43 31.00 23.26
CA VAL A 5 -10.65 29.76 23.12
C VAL A 5 -9.86 29.83 21.80
N THR A 6 -8.58 30.15 21.91
CA THR A 6 -7.63 30.11 20.79
C THR A 6 -7.26 28.66 20.47
N ARG A 7 -7.94 28.07 19.47
CA ARG A 7 -7.53 26.78 18.89
C ARG A 7 -6.21 26.93 18.14
N ARG A 8 -5.12 26.50 18.77
CA ARG A 8 -3.82 26.24 18.13
C ARG A 8 -4.00 25.31 16.92
N ARG A 9 -3.63 25.79 15.73
CA ARG A 9 -3.51 24.95 14.51
C ARG A 9 -2.36 23.94 14.70
N PRO A 10 -2.56 22.64 14.44
CA PRO A 10 -1.46 21.69 14.41
C PRO A 10 -0.60 21.93 13.16
N ARG A 11 0.72 21.94 13.40
CA ARG A 11 1.81 22.22 12.45
C ARG A 11 1.98 21.08 11.44
N GLY A 12 2.24 21.45 10.17
CA GLY A 12 3.12 20.71 9.25
C GLY A 12 2.54 19.49 8.53
N ARG A 13 1.76 19.70 7.45
CA ARG A 13 1.56 18.68 6.40
C ARG A 13 2.85 18.58 5.58
N PRO A 14 3.48 17.42 5.39
CA PRO A 14 4.64 17.33 4.52
C PRO A 14 4.20 17.29 3.04
N ALA A 15 4.71 18.24 2.26
CA ALA A 15 4.30 18.52 0.87
C ALA A 15 4.46 17.35 -0.12
N TRP A 16 5.25 16.32 0.23
CA TRP A 16 5.51 15.17 -0.65
C TRP A 16 4.33 14.20 -0.80
N LEU A 17 3.35 14.24 0.11
CA LEU A 17 2.12 13.44 -0.01
C LEU A 17 1.23 13.88 -1.18
N GLY A 18 1.26 15.17 -1.58
CA GLY A 18 0.31 15.75 -2.54
C GLY A 18 0.49 15.27 -3.98
N ALA A 19 1.72 15.31 -4.51
CA ALA A 19 2.01 14.94 -5.90
C ALA A 19 1.86 13.43 -6.18
N ALA A 20 2.08 12.60 -5.16
CA ALA A 20 1.89 11.15 -5.20
C ALA A 20 0.44 10.73 -5.48
N ILE A 21 -0.50 11.55 -4.99
CA ILE A 21 -1.93 11.26 -4.96
C ILE A 21 -2.59 11.57 -6.29
N GLU A 22 -2.09 12.57 -7.00
CA GLU A 22 -2.56 12.95 -8.32
C GLU A 22 -2.23 11.87 -9.36
N ALA A 23 -1.03 11.27 -9.28
CA ALA A 23 -0.60 10.17 -10.15
C ALA A 23 -1.39 8.87 -9.96
N LEU A 24 -1.94 8.62 -8.76
CA LEU A 24 -2.81 7.48 -8.46
C LEU A 24 -4.29 7.74 -8.85
N SER A 25 -4.64 9.01 -9.10
CA SER A 25 -6.02 9.46 -9.33
C SER A 25 -6.36 9.71 -10.81
N SER A 26 -5.37 9.75 -11.71
CA SER A 26 -5.59 9.94 -13.14
C SER A 26 -6.24 8.70 -13.81
N ARG A 27 -7.32 8.96 -14.57
CA ARG A 27 -8.41 8.08 -15.01
C ARG A 27 -8.02 6.90 -15.93
N SER A 28 -8.86 5.86 -15.90
CA SER A 28 -9.05 4.89 -16.99
C SER A 28 -10.54 4.86 -17.39
N PRO A 29 -10.90 4.80 -18.69
CA PRO A 29 -12.28 4.71 -19.15
C PRO A 29 -12.86 3.30 -18.95
N ALA A 30 -14.20 3.21 -18.87
CA ALA A 30 -14.92 1.96 -18.65
C ALA A 30 -14.67 0.94 -19.77
N ALA A 31 -14.19 -0.24 -19.40
CA ALA A 31 -14.05 -1.41 -20.28
C ALA A 31 -15.29 -2.32 -20.18
N PRO A 32 -15.69 -3.02 -21.27
CA PRO A 32 -16.84 -3.91 -21.27
C PRO A 32 -16.58 -5.20 -20.46
N ALA A 33 -17.66 -5.82 -19.97
CA ALA A 33 -17.62 -6.93 -19.02
C ALA A 33 -17.07 -8.24 -19.64
N PRO A 34 -16.17 -8.98 -18.94
CA PRO A 34 -15.70 -10.29 -19.37
C PRO A 34 -16.64 -11.44 -18.94
N ALA A 35 -16.48 -12.58 -19.62
CA ALA A 35 -17.20 -13.85 -19.47
C ALA A 35 -17.05 -14.49 -18.06
N PRO A 36 -17.79 -15.57 -17.70
CA PRO A 36 -17.98 -15.97 -16.31
C PRO A 36 -16.68 -16.52 -15.69
N HIS A 37 -16.14 -15.75 -14.75
CA HIS A 37 -14.93 -16.04 -13.97
C HIS A 37 -15.27 -16.85 -12.70
N PRO A 38 -14.32 -17.63 -12.15
CA PRO A 38 -14.43 -18.13 -10.78
C PRO A 38 -14.70 -16.95 -9.83
N ALA A 39 -15.43 -17.21 -8.73
CA ALA A 39 -16.01 -16.17 -7.89
C ALA A 39 -15.04 -14.98 -7.69
N PRO A 40 -15.45 -13.74 -8.01
CA PRO A 40 -14.56 -12.59 -8.24
C PRO A 40 -13.62 -12.21 -7.08
N GLY A 41 -13.83 -12.75 -5.88
CA GLY A 41 -12.91 -12.62 -4.74
C GLY A 41 -11.60 -13.41 -4.90
N SER A 42 -11.64 -14.61 -5.47
CA SER A 42 -10.50 -15.55 -5.49
C SER A 42 -9.27 -15.02 -6.26
N HIS A 43 -9.46 -14.49 -7.46
CA HIS A 43 -8.36 -13.88 -8.23
C HIS A 43 -7.80 -12.64 -7.54
N ARG A 44 -8.66 -11.83 -6.92
CA ARG A 44 -8.22 -10.62 -6.22
C ARG A 44 -7.44 -10.94 -4.95
N HIS A 45 -7.79 -12.03 -4.26
CA HIS A 45 -7.03 -12.56 -3.13
C HIS A 45 -5.65 -13.06 -3.59
N GLN A 46 -5.59 -13.81 -4.69
CA GLN A 46 -4.33 -14.28 -5.28
C GLN A 46 -3.41 -13.12 -5.66
N ASP A 47 -3.92 -12.11 -6.35
CA ASP A 47 -3.17 -10.90 -6.71
C ASP A 47 -2.64 -10.18 -5.46
N ALA A 48 -3.50 -10.00 -4.44
CA ALA A 48 -3.08 -9.39 -3.18
C ALA A 48 -1.98 -10.20 -2.50
N LEU A 49 -2.11 -11.52 -2.41
CA LEU A 49 -1.13 -12.42 -1.80
C LEU A 49 0.21 -12.35 -2.53
N ALA A 50 0.21 -12.36 -3.87
CA ALA A 50 1.42 -12.27 -4.67
C ALA A 50 2.14 -10.92 -4.43
N VAL A 51 1.40 -9.81 -4.47
CA VAL A 51 1.94 -8.47 -4.17
C VAL A 51 2.48 -8.37 -2.74
N LEU A 52 1.74 -8.84 -1.73
CA LEU A 52 2.16 -8.76 -0.32
C LEU A 52 3.41 -9.60 -0.05
N THR A 53 3.49 -10.80 -0.64
CA THR A 53 4.66 -11.68 -0.52
C THR A 53 5.90 -11.04 -1.13
N ALA A 54 5.77 -10.44 -2.32
CA ALA A 54 6.86 -9.72 -2.95
C ALA A 54 7.24 -8.43 -2.19
N ALA A 55 6.26 -7.69 -1.66
CA ALA A 55 6.49 -6.51 -0.84
C ALA A 55 7.27 -6.84 0.43
N ARG A 56 6.95 -7.97 1.07
CA ARG A 56 7.70 -8.50 2.22
C ARG A 56 9.17 -8.72 1.89
N ALA A 57 9.48 -9.28 0.72
CA ALA A 57 10.87 -9.45 0.29
C ALA A 57 11.61 -8.10 0.14
N VAL A 58 10.93 -7.06 -0.36
CA VAL A 58 11.48 -5.70 -0.48
C VAL A 58 11.78 -5.10 0.90
N VAL A 59 10.80 -5.13 1.82
CA VAL A 59 10.96 -4.59 3.19
C VAL A 59 12.05 -5.32 3.94
N ARG A 60 12.13 -6.65 3.82
CA ARG A 60 13.18 -7.47 4.44
C ARG A 60 14.57 -7.07 3.97
N ARG A 61 14.74 -6.77 2.67
CA ARG A 61 16.01 -6.31 2.11
C ARG A 61 16.38 -4.91 2.60
N GLY A 62 15.40 -4.01 2.73
CA GLY A 62 15.61 -2.66 3.20
C GLY A 62 14.31 -1.91 3.45
N TRP A 63 14.19 -1.34 4.65
CA TRP A 63 13.04 -0.56 5.07
C TRP A 63 13.47 0.87 5.41
N THR A 64 12.62 1.84 5.09
CA THR A 64 12.85 3.25 5.38
C THR A 64 11.57 3.95 5.82
N GLN A 65 11.75 5.07 6.52
CA GLN A 65 10.70 6.02 6.90
C GLN A 65 10.88 7.33 6.15
N HIS A 66 9.82 8.15 6.11
CA HIS A 66 9.81 9.52 5.60
C HIS A 66 10.24 9.68 4.13
N THR A 67 10.30 8.58 3.39
CA THR A 67 10.61 8.53 1.96
C THR A 67 10.00 7.28 1.36
N TRP A 68 9.67 7.29 0.06
CA TRP A 68 9.07 6.14 -0.60
C TRP A 68 10.10 5.06 -0.92
N TYR A 69 11.24 5.48 -1.46
CA TYR A 69 12.32 4.61 -1.90
C TYR A 69 13.68 5.21 -1.60
N VAL A 70 14.65 4.32 -1.36
CA VAL A 70 16.07 4.62 -1.52
C VAL A 70 16.57 3.80 -2.69
N MET A 71 17.20 4.46 -3.66
CA MET A 71 17.84 3.80 -4.80
C MET A 71 19.35 3.87 -4.72
N ARG A 72 20.03 2.87 -5.27
CA ARG A 72 21.47 2.88 -5.50
C ARG A 72 21.78 3.27 -6.95
N THR A 73 22.42 4.41 -7.15
CA THR A 73 22.82 4.90 -8.49
C THR A 73 23.89 4.00 -9.11
N PRO A 74 24.16 4.10 -10.43
CA PRO A 74 25.27 3.37 -11.07
C PRO A 74 26.62 3.62 -10.39
N ALA A 75 26.84 4.85 -9.91
CA ALA A 75 28.03 5.24 -9.17
C ALA A 75 28.04 4.76 -7.69
N GLY A 76 27.13 3.88 -7.29
CA GLY A 76 27.06 3.31 -5.94
C GLY A 76 26.44 4.24 -4.86
N ARG A 77 26.06 5.47 -5.20
CA ARG A 77 25.48 6.43 -4.24
C ARG A 77 24.03 6.09 -3.91
N ARG A 78 23.61 6.33 -2.67
CA ARG A 78 22.19 6.25 -2.27
C ARG A 78 21.46 7.55 -2.58
N ARG A 79 20.25 7.45 -3.15
CA ARG A 79 19.37 8.59 -3.44
C ARG A 79 17.97 8.32 -2.92
N THR A 80 17.46 9.22 -2.09
CA THR A 80 16.09 9.19 -1.57
C THR A 80 15.10 9.71 -2.62
N MET A 81 13.92 9.11 -2.64
CA MET A 81 12.83 9.46 -3.54
C MET A 81 11.56 9.68 -2.73
N SER A 82 11.10 10.92 -2.67
CA SER A 82 9.88 11.29 -1.96
C SER A 82 8.62 11.21 -2.82
N SER A 83 8.70 10.61 -4.03
CA SER A 83 7.56 10.38 -4.92
C SER A 83 7.33 8.88 -5.18
N VAL A 84 6.05 8.48 -5.27
CA VAL A 84 5.58 7.10 -5.49
C VAL A 84 5.88 6.60 -6.91
N LEU A 85 5.69 7.48 -7.88
CA LEU A 85 5.76 7.18 -9.31
C LEU A 85 6.59 8.25 -10.03
N PRO A 86 7.91 8.36 -9.77
CA PRO A 86 8.75 9.08 -10.69
C PRO A 86 8.65 8.38 -12.05
N GLY A 87 8.29 9.09 -13.12
CA GLY A 87 8.23 8.54 -14.48
C GLY A 87 9.55 7.94 -15.00
N ARG A 88 10.63 8.03 -14.21
CA ARG A 88 11.97 7.48 -14.45
C ARG A 88 12.53 6.71 -13.25
N LEU A 89 11.68 6.10 -12.42
CA LEU A 89 12.16 5.24 -11.33
C LEU A 89 12.75 3.96 -11.94
N ASP A 90 14.09 3.83 -11.91
CA ASP A 90 14.73 2.54 -12.16
C ASP A 90 14.48 1.62 -10.97
N ARG A 91 13.38 0.87 -11.08
CA ARG A 91 12.90 -0.01 -10.03
C ARG A 91 13.89 -1.13 -9.70
N THR A 92 14.75 -1.51 -10.64
CA THR A 92 15.79 -2.53 -10.38
C THR A 92 16.84 -2.06 -9.35
N ARG A 93 16.94 -0.75 -9.13
CA ARG A 93 17.91 -0.11 -8.23
C ARG A 93 17.35 0.26 -6.87
N VAL A 94 16.08 0.00 -6.62
CA VAL A 94 15.50 0.19 -5.28
C VAL A 94 16.26 -0.73 -4.32
N VAL A 95 16.79 -0.16 -3.25
CA VAL A 95 17.49 -0.91 -2.18
C VAL A 95 16.68 -0.92 -0.90
N GLU A 96 15.97 0.17 -0.59
CA GLU A 96 15.03 0.28 0.54
C GLU A 96 13.72 0.89 0.08
N ALA A 97 12.63 0.56 0.78
CA ALA A 97 11.32 1.18 0.56
C ALA A 97 10.53 1.29 1.88
N CYS A 98 9.63 2.28 1.96
CA CYS A 98 8.60 2.26 3.01
C CYS A 98 7.55 1.17 2.70
N LEU A 99 6.65 0.87 3.64
CA LEU A 99 5.59 -0.13 3.44
C LEU A 99 4.83 0.05 2.12
N VAL A 100 4.28 1.25 1.88
CA VAL A 100 3.47 1.49 0.67
C VAL A 100 4.33 1.49 -0.59
N GLY A 101 5.57 2.00 -0.50
CA GLY A 101 6.54 1.91 -1.60
C GLY A 101 6.86 0.47 -1.97
N ALA A 102 7.07 -0.41 -0.98
CA ALA A 102 7.30 -1.82 -1.22
C ALA A 102 6.13 -2.50 -1.94
N VAL A 103 4.89 -2.19 -1.54
CA VAL A 103 3.67 -2.69 -2.20
C VAL A 103 3.56 -2.21 -3.64
N VAL A 104 3.73 -0.91 -3.89
CA VAL A 104 3.66 -0.35 -5.25
C VAL A 104 4.79 -0.89 -6.13
N HIS A 105 5.99 -1.03 -5.58
CA HIS A 105 7.12 -1.64 -6.28
C HIS A 105 6.82 -3.09 -6.65
N ALA A 106 6.35 -3.89 -5.68
CA ALA A 106 6.01 -5.30 -5.88
C ALA A 106 4.88 -5.51 -6.90
N ALA A 107 3.84 -4.68 -6.85
CA ALA A 107 2.76 -4.71 -7.82
C ALA A 107 3.24 -4.33 -9.23
N TRP A 108 4.11 -3.32 -9.34
CA TRP A 108 4.63 -2.93 -10.64
C TRP A 108 5.45 -4.01 -11.33
N GLN A 109 6.19 -4.84 -10.57
CA GLN A 109 6.95 -5.97 -11.13
C GLN A 109 6.05 -7.04 -11.76
N GLN A 110 4.78 -7.09 -11.36
CA GLN A 110 3.81 -8.06 -11.85
C GLN A 110 2.94 -7.46 -12.96
N SER A 111 2.60 -6.17 -12.84
CA SER A 111 1.79 -5.46 -13.83
C SER A 111 2.11 -3.97 -13.83
N PRO A 112 2.26 -3.33 -15.01
CA PRO A 112 2.49 -1.88 -15.08
C PRO A 112 1.25 -1.05 -14.69
N ARG A 113 0.09 -1.69 -14.53
CA ARG A 113 -1.18 -1.05 -14.18
C ARG A 113 -1.20 -0.67 -12.69
N PRO A 114 -1.39 0.61 -12.32
CA PRO A 114 -1.37 1.05 -10.94
C PRO A 114 -2.45 0.38 -10.07
N GLU A 115 -3.57 -0.01 -10.67
CA GLU A 115 -4.67 -0.67 -9.99
C GLU A 115 -4.34 -2.04 -9.41
N HIS A 116 -3.27 -2.68 -9.89
CA HIS A 116 -2.83 -3.98 -9.40
C HIS A 116 -2.32 -3.91 -7.94
N ALA A 117 -1.91 -2.74 -7.46
CA ALA A 117 -1.50 -2.55 -6.06
C ALA A 117 -2.69 -2.45 -5.08
N TYR A 118 -3.89 -2.12 -5.57
CA TYR A 118 -5.00 -1.70 -4.70
C TYR A 118 -5.53 -2.80 -3.78
N PRO A 119 -5.72 -4.06 -4.20
CA PRO A 119 -6.13 -5.13 -3.29
C PRO A 119 -5.21 -5.30 -2.08
N ALA A 120 -3.89 -5.22 -2.30
CA ALA A 120 -2.90 -5.32 -1.24
C ALA A 120 -2.93 -4.11 -0.29
N VAL A 121 -3.10 -2.89 -0.81
CA VAL A 121 -3.27 -1.66 -0.01
C VAL A 121 -4.51 -1.74 0.86
N ASP A 122 -5.63 -2.19 0.29
CA ASP A 122 -6.91 -2.32 0.98
C ASP A 122 -6.81 -3.37 2.11
N ALA A 123 -6.21 -4.54 1.83
CA ALA A 123 -5.99 -5.59 2.82
C ALA A 123 -5.12 -5.14 4.00
N LEU A 124 -4.02 -4.42 3.71
CA LEU A 124 -3.13 -3.87 4.74
C LEU A 124 -3.87 -2.87 5.63
N TRP A 125 -4.66 -1.99 5.04
CA TRP A 125 -5.40 -0.98 5.79
C TRP A 125 -6.48 -1.63 6.68
N CYS A 126 -7.23 -2.61 6.16
CA CYS A 126 -8.19 -3.38 6.94
C CYS A 126 -7.53 -4.14 8.11
N THR A 127 -6.38 -4.76 7.85
CA THR A 127 -5.62 -5.48 8.89
C THR A 127 -5.06 -4.53 9.95
N LEU A 128 -4.57 -3.36 9.52
CA LEU A 128 -4.01 -2.35 10.41
C LEU A 128 -5.05 -1.82 11.40
N LEU A 129 -6.26 -1.51 10.94
CA LEU A 129 -7.31 -0.96 11.80
C LEU A 129 -8.03 -2.02 12.65
N GLY A 130 -7.61 -3.29 12.59
CA GLY A 130 -8.28 -4.41 13.26
C GLY A 130 -9.72 -4.62 12.77
N GLY A 131 -10.07 -4.01 11.63
CA GLY A 131 -11.43 -3.72 11.23
C GLY A 131 -11.84 -4.56 10.04
N GLY A 132 -12.37 -5.74 10.31
CA GLY A 132 -13.30 -6.36 9.40
C GLY A 132 -14.36 -7.06 10.23
N THR A 133 -15.63 -6.83 9.88
CA THR A 133 -16.73 -7.67 10.36
C THR A 133 -16.36 -9.14 10.11
N PRO A 134 -16.64 -10.07 11.03
CA PRO A 134 -16.51 -11.49 10.75
C PRO A 134 -17.19 -11.83 9.41
N GLY A 135 -16.45 -12.44 8.48
CA GLY A 135 -16.93 -12.74 7.13
C GLY A 135 -16.79 -11.61 6.10
N ALA A 136 -16.25 -10.44 6.46
CA ALA A 136 -15.93 -9.39 5.50
C ALA A 136 -14.73 -9.79 4.62
N ASP A 137 -14.81 -9.43 3.33
CA ASP A 137 -13.73 -9.60 2.35
C ASP A 137 -12.39 -9.07 2.91
N PRO A 138 -11.35 -9.91 3.03
CA PRO A 138 -10.06 -9.54 3.62
C PRO A 138 -9.27 -8.55 2.76
N VAL A 139 -9.57 -8.43 1.46
CA VAL A 139 -9.00 -7.41 0.59
C VAL A 139 -9.90 -6.18 0.46
N GLY A 140 -10.99 -6.11 1.24
CA GLY A 140 -11.95 -4.99 1.30
C GLY A 140 -12.72 -4.75 -0.01
N PRO A 141 -13.78 -3.94 -0.05
CA PRO A 141 -14.49 -3.69 -1.32
C PRO A 141 -13.64 -2.89 -2.32
N LEU A 142 -13.96 -3.00 -3.62
CA LEU A 142 -13.43 -2.11 -4.66
C LEU A 142 -13.73 -0.66 -4.29
N SER A 143 -12.72 0.03 -3.76
CA SER A 143 -12.88 1.34 -3.15
C SER A 143 -12.69 2.46 -4.17
N ALA A 144 -13.49 3.52 -4.08
CA ALA A 144 -13.36 4.69 -4.94
C ALA A 144 -11.94 5.32 -4.81
N PRO A 145 -11.39 5.95 -5.87
CA PRO A 145 -10.04 6.51 -5.84
C PRO A 145 -9.73 7.40 -4.63
N PRO A 146 -10.61 8.32 -4.17
CA PRO A 146 -10.34 9.15 -2.99
C PRO A 146 -10.19 8.35 -1.69
N VAL A 147 -10.94 7.24 -1.55
CA VAL A 147 -10.84 6.36 -0.38
C VAL A 147 -9.49 5.66 -0.38
N ARG A 148 -9.03 5.15 -1.53
CA ARG A 148 -7.71 4.52 -1.65
C ARG A 148 -6.58 5.47 -1.34
N VAL A 149 -6.71 6.72 -1.78
CA VAL A 149 -5.77 7.79 -1.43
C VAL A 149 -5.70 7.99 0.09
N ALA A 150 -6.85 8.04 0.78
CA ALA A 150 -6.87 8.16 2.23
C ALA A 150 -6.18 6.96 2.91
N ARG A 151 -6.45 5.74 2.45
CA ARG A 151 -5.79 4.53 2.97
C ARG A 151 -4.28 4.54 2.80
N VAL A 152 -3.79 4.95 1.62
CA VAL A 152 -2.36 5.15 1.37
C VAL A 152 -1.75 6.14 2.35
N ARG A 153 -2.44 7.26 2.62
CA ARG A 153 -1.97 8.27 3.59
C ARG A 153 -1.89 7.71 5.00
N ASP A 154 -2.89 6.94 5.42
CA ASP A 154 -2.91 6.33 6.75
C ASP A 154 -1.76 5.33 6.93
N LEU A 155 -1.57 4.43 5.96
CA LEU A 155 -0.46 3.46 5.96
C LEU A 155 0.90 4.16 5.97
N THR A 156 1.04 5.22 5.19
CA THR A 156 2.27 6.04 5.16
C THR A 156 2.52 6.70 6.51
N THR A 157 1.48 7.29 7.11
CA THR A 157 1.56 7.93 8.43
C THR A 157 1.89 6.91 9.52
N TRP A 158 1.36 5.70 9.42
CA TRP A 158 1.65 4.60 10.33
C TRP A 158 3.09 4.07 10.20
N ASN A 159 3.60 3.96 8.96
CA ASN A 159 4.99 3.58 8.67
C ASN A 159 5.99 4.61 9.23
N ASP A 160 5.64 5.88 9.15
CA ASP A 160 6.51 7.00 9.49
C ASP A 160 6.44 7.42 10.96
N ARG A 161 5.82 6.63 11.84
CA ARG A 161 5.86 6.89 13.28
C ARG A 161 7.29 6.72 13.81
N PRO A 162 7.79 7.61 14.69
CA PRO A 162 9.18 7.57 15.15
C PRO A 162 9.55 6.28 15.91
N TYR A 163 8.57 5.60 16.47
CA TYR A 163 8.74 4.32 17.17
C TYR A 163 8.52 3.10 16.26
N ARG A 164 8.17 3.29 14.99
CA ARG A 164 7.95 2.18 14.06
C ARG A 164 9.28 1.50 13.78
N THR A 165 9.26 0.18 13.71
CA THR A 165 10.40 -0.64 13.33
C THR A 165 10.14 -1.37 12.02
N ARG A 166 11.19 -1.90 11.40
CA ARG A 166 11.05 -2.77 10.23
C ARG A 166 10.26 -4.03 10.57
N GLU A 167 10.50 -4.58 11.75
CA GLU A 167 9.87 -5.78 12.28
C GLU A 167 8.35 -5.58 12.40
N ASP A 168 7.88 -4.43 12.92
CA ASP A 168 6.46 -4.10 12.93
C ASP A 168 5.82 -4.11 11.53
N VAL A 169 6.55 -3.64 10.51
CA VAL A 169 6.07 -3.60 9.13
C VAL A 169 5.99 -5.01 8.55
N LEU A 170 6.99 -5.86 8.82
CA LEU A 170 6.97 -7.26 8.44
C LEU A 170 5.82 -8.01 9.13
N ASP A 171 5.58 -7.76 10.42
CA ASP A 171 4.48 -8.35 11.17
C ASP A 171 3.11 -7.93 10.63
N LEU A 172 2.95 -6.68 10.18
CA LEU A 172 1.73 -6.24 9.52
C LEU A 172 1.51 -6.99 8.20
N LEU A 173 2.55 -7.16 7.38
CA LEU A 173 2.49 -7.92 6.13
C LEU A 173 2.12 -9.38 6.39
N ASP A 174 2.77 -10.02 7.35
CA ASP A 174 2.57 -11.43 7.70
C ASP A 174 1.16 -11.68 8.25
N ARG A 175 0.67 -10.81 9.13
CA ARG A 175 -0.74 -10.87 9.60
C ARG A 175 -1.75 -10.67 8.47
N THR A 176 -1.45 -9.80 7.50
CA THR A 176 -2.34 -9.55 6.37
C THR A 176 -2.40 -10.77 5.44
N VAL A 177 -1.25 -11.37 5.12
CA VAL A 177 -1.16 -12.60 4.33
C VAL A 177 -1.90 -13.75 5.01
N ALA A 178 -1.67 -13.95 6.32
CA ALA A 178 -2.34 -14.99 7.09
C ALA A 178 -3.86 -14.82 7.09
N ARG A 179 -4.35 -13.57 7.21
CA ARG A 179 -5.79 -13.26 7.17
C ARG A 179 -6.42 -13.62 5.83
N ILE A 180 -5.78 -13.27 4.71
CA ILE A 180 -6.31 -13.59 3.37
C ILE A 180 -6.34 -15.11 3.16
N ALA A 181 -5.24 -15.79 3.49
CA ALA A 181 -5.13 -17.24 3.34
C ALA A 181 -6.14 -18.01 4.21
N ASP A 182 -6.43 -17.54 5.43
CA ASP A 182 -7.47 -18.14 6.28
C ASP A 182 -8.86 -17.99 5.66
N THR A 183 -9.18 -16.81 5.10
CA THR A 183 -10.45 -16.60 4.39
C THR A 183 -10.58 -17.53 3.18
N ASP A 184 -9.53 -17.64 2.34
CA ASP A 184 -9.55 -18.54 1.18
C ASP A 184 -9.77 -19.99 1.57
N ARG A 185 -9.12 -20.45 2.65
CA ARG A 185 -9.31 -21.80 3.18
C ARG A 185 -10.75 -22.03 3.63
N ARG A 186 -11.37 -21.04 4.29
CA ARG A 186 -12.79 -21.14 4.72
C ARG A 186 -13.76 -21.15 3.54
N LEU A 187 -13.44 -20.45 2.45
CA LEU A 187 -14.27 -20.41 1.23
C LEU A 187 -14.17 -21.69 0.39
N THR A 188 -13.10 -22.48 0.57
CA THR A 188 -12.82 -23.70 -0.20
C THR A 188 -13.07 -24.99 0.59
N ALA A 189 -13.40 -24.89 1.88
CA ALA A 189 -13.77 -26.03 2.70
C ALA A 189 -15.15 -26.57 2.28
N PRO A 190 -15.31 -27.91 2.15
CA PRO A 190 -16.57 -28.56 1.76
C PRO A 190 -17.67 -28.46 2.81
#